data_AF-A0A6C0J157-F1
#
_entry.id   AF-A0A6C0J157-F1
#
_cell.length_a   1.000
_cell.length_b   1.000
_cell.length_c   1.000
_cell.angle_alpha   90.00
_cell.angle_beta   90.00
_cell.angle_gamma   90.00
#
_symmetry.space_group_name_H-M   'P 1'
#
loop_
_entity.id
_entity.type
_entity.pdbx_description
1 polymer ?
#
loop_
_entity_poly.entity_id
_entity_poly.type
_entity_poly.pdbx_seq_one_letter_code
_entity_poly.pdbx_strand_id
1 'polypeptide(L)'
;MSSMTTAIIAKFTESIDTDKEYGLAEILSILSADYKAVKAITTPTKSAKPAKVPGAPRKAAKKLNFDEDGNSIEADSSESEKKPRKKNVKRERDADGNIIKKRAPSAYNIFVAEKIAEIKKENPGIDSKEVFKKAIEAWNQKKAENFIATSSEEDANNSDE
;
A
#
# COMPACT_ATOMS: atom_id res chain seq x y z
N MET A 1 -22.19 26.49 21.59
CA MET A 1 -21.51 25.20 21.81
C MET A 1 -20.13 25.29 21.19
N SER A 2 -19.05 25.13 21.96
CA SER A 2 -17.70 25.14 21.40
C SER A 2 -17.50 23.89 20.54
N SER A 3 -17.00 24.06 19.32
CA SER A 3 -16.73 22.92 18.43
C SER A 3 -15.55 22.10 18.97
N MET A 4 -15.50 20.80 18.66
CA MET A 4 -14.39 19.94 19.08
C MET A 4 -13.04 20.50 18.62
N THR A 5 -12.98 21.07 17.41
CA THR A 5 -11.77 21.72 16.86
C THR A 5 -11.37 22.93 17.68
N THR A 6 -12.33 23.77 18.09
CA THR A 6 -12.07 24.95 18.93
C THR A 6 -11.49 24.56 20.29
N ALA A 7 -12.01 23.50 20.90
CA ALA A 7 -11.49 22.98 22.17
C ALA A 7 -10.06 22.41 22.04
N ILE A 8 -9.73 21.77 20.91
CA ILE A 8 -8.38 21.27 20.64
C ILE A 8 -7.40 22.43 20.47
N ILE A 9 -7.77 23.47 19.71
CA ILE A 9 -6.91 24.64 19.48
C ILE A 9 -6.59 25.36 20.78
N ALA A 10 -7.60 25.63 21.62
CA ALA A 10 -7.39 26.30 22.91
C ALA A 10 -6.43 25.53 23.81
N LYS A 11 -6.61 24.20 23.90
CA LYS A 11 -5.72 23.34 24.70
C LYS A 11 -4.29 23.29 24.16
N PHE A 12 -4.15 23.28 22.83
CA PHE A 12 -2.85 23.29 22.18
C PHE A 12 -2.12 24.60 22.43
N THR A 13 -2.79 25.75 22.31
CA THR A 13 -2.18 27.07 22.58
C THR A 13 -1.73 27.24 24.03
N GLU A 14 -2.37 26.56 24.99
CA GLU A 14 -1.95 26.54 26.40
C GLU A 14 -0.76 25.61 26.67
N SER A 15 -0.58 24.58 25.83
CA SER A 15 0.43 23.54 26.03
C SER A 15 1.76 23.83 25.31
N ILE A 16 1.78 24.79 24.40
CA ILE A 16 2.97 25.22 23.68
C ILE A 16 3.61 26.44 24.35
N ASP A 17 4.94 26.49 24.26
CA ASP A 17 5.74 27.64 24.69
C ASP A 17 6.18 28.41 23.43
N THR A 18 5.81 29.68 23.31
CA THR A 18 6.14 30.47 22.11
C THR A 18 7.62 30.81 22.00
N ASP A 19 8.35 30.74 23.11
CA ASP A 19 9.76 31.13 23.17
C ASP A 19 10.69 29.93 22.95
N LYS A 20 10.12 28.71 22.87
CA LYS A 20 10.84 27.48 22.59
C LYS A 20 10.66 27.05 21.14
N GLU A 21 11.77 26.74 20.48
CA GLU A 21 11.74 26.10 19.17
C GLU A 21 11.35 24.62 19.31
N TYR A 22 10.33 24.20 18.56
CA TYR A 22 9.89 22.81 18.51
C TYR A 22 10.15 22.20 17.14
N GLY A 23 10.63 20.96 17.13
CA GLY A 23 10.67 20.15 15.92
C GLY A 23 9.28 19.67 15.51
N LEU A 24 9.09 19.33 14.22
CA LEU A 24 7.81 18.82 13.71
C LEU A 24 7.29 17.61 14.49
N ALA A 25 8.18 16.70 14.91
CA ALA A 25 7.81 15.52 15.69
C ALA A 25 7.27 15.87 17.08
N GLU A 26 7.82 16.91 17.72
CA GLU A 26 7.40 17.36 19.05
C GLU A 26 6.05 18.07 18.98
N ILE A 27 5.88 18.97 18.00
CA ILE A 27 4.60 19.64 17.72
C ILE A 27 3.51 18.59 17.47
N LEU A 28 3.80 17.58 16.65
CA LEU A 28 2.86 16.51 16.33
C LEU A 28 2.54 15.64 17.54
N SER A 29 3.52 15.40 18.42
CA SER A 29 3.31 14.70 19.69
C SER A 29 2.34 15.46 20.59
N ILE A 30 2.57 16.77 20.81
CA ILE A 30 1.73 17.64 21.66
C ILE A 30 0.31 17.71 21.09
N LEU A 31 0.15 18.03 19.81
CA LEU A 31 -1.16 18.10 19.16
C LEU A 31 -1.91 16.76 19.24
N SER A 32 -1.20 15.63 19.09
CA SER A 32 -1.82 14.31 19.20
C SER A 32 -2.30 13.99 20.62
N ALA A 33 -1.58 14.47 21.65
CA ALA A 33 -1.94 14.32 23.05
C ALA A 33 -3.19 15.13 23.37
N ASP A 34 -3.25 16.38 22.94
CA ASP A 34 -4.39 17.27 23.15
C ASP A 34 -5.64 16.79 22.42
N TYR A 35 -5.49 16.33 21.18
CA TYR A 35 -6.59 15.71 20.44
C TYR A 35 -7.18 14.51 21.19
N LYS A 36 -6.33 13.61 21.72
CA LYS A 36 -6.79 12.44 22.49
C LYS A 36 -7.50 12.86 23.78
N ALA A 37 -6.98 13.85 24.48
CA ALA A 37 -7.57 14.37 25.71
C ALA A 37 -8.96 14.97 25.44
N VAL A 38 -9.08 15.85 24.44
CA VAL A 38 -10.37 16.45 24.08
C VAL A 38 -11.34 15.39 23.58
N LYS A 39 -10.89 14.43 22.77
CA LYS A 39 -11.74 13.33 22.28
C LYS A 39 -12.30 12.46 23.40
N ALA A 40 -11.52 12.20 24.45
CA ALA A 40 -12.00 11.47 25.61
C ALA A 40 -13.11 12.23 26.37
N ILE A 41 -13.09 13.56 26.34
CA ILE A 41 -14.08 14.42 27.00
C ILE A 41 -15.33 14.63 26.13
N THR A 42 -15.16 14.81 24.81
CA THR A 42 -16.26 15.13 23.89
C THR A 42 -17.01 13.92 23.37
N THR A 43 -16.42 12.73 23.43
CA THR A 43 -17.16 11.50 23.12
C THR A 43 -18.07 11.16 24.30
N PRO A 44 -19.39 10.99 24.08
CA PRO A 44 -20.31 10.57 25.12
C PRO A 44 -20.08 9.09 25.42
N THR A 45 -19.00 8.79 26.14
CA THR A 45 -18.76 7.47 26.71
C THR A 45 -19.15 7.51 28.18
N LYS A 46 -20.38 7.03 28.39
CA LYS A 46 -20.91 6.39 29.61
C LYS A 46 -19.83 6.11 30.65
N SER A 47 -19.89 6.88 31.75
CA SER A 47 -19.40 6.58 33.10
C SER A 47 -18.29 5.53 33.23
N ALA A 48 -17.11 6.02 33.60
CA ALA A 48 -16.06 5.23 34.24
C ALA A 48 -16.60 4.41 35.42
N LYS A 49 -16.26 3.12 35.47
CA LYS A 49 -15.99 2.41 36.73
C LYS A 49 -14.46 2.31 36.88
N PRO A 50 -13.91 2.52 38.09
CA PRO A 50 -12.47 2.49 38.32
C PRO A 50 -11.93 1.06 38.50
N ALA A 51 -10.61 0.95 38.31
CA ALA A 51 -9.68 -0.04 38.87
C ALA A 51 -9.79 -1.54 38.49
N LYS A 52 -8.85 -1.95 37.63
CA LYS A 52 -7.91 -3.08 37.78
C LYS A 52 -8.30 -4.24 38.72
N VAL A 53 -8.57 -5.41 38.13
CA VAL A 53 -8.31 -6.73 38.74
C VAL A 53 -7.65 -7.63 37.67
N PRO A 54 -6.48 -8.24 37.93
CA PRO A 54 -5.85 -9.17 37.01
C PRO A 54 -6.37 -10.59 37.25
N GLY A 55 -6.75 -11.31 36.19
CA GLY A 55 -7.00 -12.75 36.24
C GLY A 55 -8.37 -13.19 35.76
N ALA A 56 -8.53 -13.35 34.45
CA ALA A 56 -9.45 -14.32 33.87
C ALA A 56 -9.02 -14.63 32.42
N PRO A 57 -8.77 -15.91 32.06
CA PRO A 57 -8.35 -16.28 30.72
C PRO A 57 -9.51 -16.12 29.73
N ARG A 58 -9.31 -15.31 28.69
CA ARG A 58 -10.26 -15.21 27.57
C ARG A 58 -10.17 -16.49 26.74
N LYS A 59 -11.01 -17.49 27.04
CA LYS A 59 -11.21 -18.65 26.15
C LYS A 59 -11.75 -18.14 24.80
N ALA A 60 -11.01 -18.43 23.74
CA ALA A 60 -11.44 -18.26 22.37
C ALA A 60 -12.66 -19.14 22.10
N ALA A 61 -13.82 -18.52 21.87
CA ALA A 61 -15.00 -19.22 21.38
C ALA A 61 -14.80 -19.56 19.89
N LYS A 62 -14.28 -20.76 19.63
CA LYS A 62 -14.32 -21.40 18.32
C LYS A 62 -15.79 -21.76 18.06
N LYS A 63 -16.47 -21.04 17.18
CA LYS A 63 -17.81 -21.43 16.70
C LYS A 63 -17.66 -22.72 15.90
N LEU A 64 -18.01 -23.84 16.51
CA LEU A 64 -18.37 -25.07 15.81
C LEU A 64 -19.87 -24.95 15.52
N ASN A 65 -20.26 -25.07 14.26
CA ASN A 65 -21.67 -25.19 13.89
C ASN A 65 -22.02 -26.68 13.99
N PHE A 66 -23.12 -26.98 14.68
CA PHE A 66 -23.73 -28.30 14.76
C PHE A 66 -25.15 -28.18 14.20
N ASP A 67 -25.57 -29.16 13.39
CA ASP A 67 -26.95 -29.28 12.92
C ASP A 67 -27.87 -29.87 13.99
N GLU A 68 -29.19 -29.68 13.82
CA GLU A 68 -30.23 -29.94 14.83
C GLU A 68 -30.37 -31.42 15.26
N ASP A 69 -29.74 -32.37 14.56
CA ASP A 69 -29.70 -33.79 14.92
C ASP A 69 -28.32 -34.27 15.40
N GLY A 70 -27.40 -33.36 15.73
CA GLY A 70 -26.17 -33.68 16.48
C GLY A 70 -25.08 -34.44 15.70
N ASN A 71 -25.18 -34.53 14.36
CA ASN A 71 -24.13 -35.13 13.54
C ASN A 71 -23.13 -34.08 13.04
N SER A 72 -21.84 -34.42 13.06
CA SER A 72 -20.77 -33.56 12.53
C SER A 72 -20.79 -33.61 11.00
N ILE A 73 -21.05 -32.47 10.34
CA ILE A 73 -20.84 -32.34 8.89
C ILE A 73 -19.33 -32.41 8.61
N GLU A 74 -18.84 -33.59 8.23
CA GLU A 74 -17.62 -33.72 7.45
C GLU A 74 -17.95 -33.31 6.01
N ALA A 75 -17.62 -32.06 5.66
CA ALA A 75 -17.72 -31.60 4.29
C ALA A 75 -16.60 -32.24 3.46
N ASP A 76 -17.00 -33.30 2.78
CA ASP A 76 -16.30 -33.98 1.70
C ASP A 76 -15.71 -33.01 0.66
N SER A 77 -14.59 -33.43 0.13
CA SER A 77 -13.67 -32.70 -0.73
C SER A 77 -14.29 -32.37 -2.08
N SER A 78 -14.46 -31.07 -2.38
CA SER A 78 -14.48 -30.60 -3.77
C SER A 78 -13.75 -29.27 -3.91
N GLU A 79 -12.65 -29.35 -4.65
CA GLU A 79 -11.86 -28.32 -5.31
C GLU A 79 -12.57 -26.96 -5.43
N SER A 80 -12.23 -26.02 -4.55
CA SER A 80 -12.32 -24.59 -4.88
C SER A 80 -11.27 -23.82 -4.10
N GLU A 81 -10.24 -23.40 -4.84
CA GLU A 81 -9.19 -22.50 -4.38
C GLU A 81 -9.77 -21.34 -3.56
N LYS A 82 -9.62 -21.40 -2.23
CA LYS A 82 -9.88 -20.25 -1.36
C LYS A 82 -8.76 -19.24 -1.57
N LYS A 83 -8.83 -18.48 -2.67
CA LYS A 83 -7.92 -17.36 -2.95
C LYS A 83 -7.97 -16.40 -1.76
N PRO A 84 -6.81 -16.04 -1.16
CA PRO A 84 -6.78 -15.14 -0.03
C PRO A 84 -7.41 -13.80 -0.43
N ARG A 85 -8.42 -13.37 0.35
CA ARG A 85 -9.07 -12.06 0.16
C ARG A 85 -7.98 -10.99 0.20
N LYS A 86 -7.75 -10.32 -0.94
CA LYS A 86 -6.76 -9.24 -1.05
C LYS A 86 -7.11 -8.16 -0.04
N LYS A 87 -6.20 -7.91 0.91
CA LYS A 87 -6.32 -6.81 1.86
C LYS A 87 -6.42 -5.52 1.05
N ASN A 88 -7.50 -4.75 1.27
CA ASN A 88 -7.72 -3.51 0.53
C ASN A 88 -6.61 -2.52 0.89
N VAL A 89 -5.67 -2.29 -0.03
CA VAL A 89 -4.55 -1.35 0.19
C VAL A 89 -5.08 0.06 0.04
N LYS A 90 -4.90 0.88 1.09
CA LYS A 90 -5.24 2.30 1.07
C LYS A 90 -4.42 2.98 -0.03
N ARG A 91 -5.09 3.50 -1.06
CA ARG A 91 -4.44 4.30 -2.12
C ARG A 91 -4.11 5.68 -1.57
N GLU A 92 -2.93 6.19 -1.89
CA GLU A 92 -2.53 7.53 -1.51
C GLU A 92 -3.41 8.59 -2.20
N ARG A 93 -3.60 9.72 -1.52
CA ARG A 93 -4.37 10.86 -2.00
C ARG A 93 -3.43 12.06 -2.19
N ASP A 94 -3.67 12.83 -3.25
CA ASP A 94 -3.00 14.10 -3.50
C ASP A 94 -3.41 15.17 -2.48
N ALA A 95 -2.73 16.32 -2.49
CA ALA A 95 -3.03 17.46 -1.62
C ALA A 95 -4.51 17.93 -1.71
N ASP A 96 -5.13 17.77 -2.88
CA ASP A 96 -6.54 18.09 -3.14
C ASP A 96 -7.52 16.97 -2.73
N GLY A 97 -7.04 15.90 -2.08
CA GLY A 97 -7.86 14.77 -1.64
C GLY A 97 -8.25 13.77 -2.75
N ASN A 98 -7.79 13.98 -3.98
CA ASN A 98 -8.01 13.08 -5.11
C ASN A 98 -7.17 11.81 -5.02
N ILE A 99 -7.67 10.68 -5.53
CA ILE A 99 -6.93 9.41 -5.56
C ILE A 99 -5.82 9.50 -6.61
N ILE A 100 -4.57 9.31 -6.17
CA ILE A 100 -3.40 9.31 -7.06
C ILE A 100 -3.56 8.19 -8.10
N LYS A 101 -3.70 8.59 -9.36
CA LYS A 101 -3.74 7.65 -10.49
C LYS A 101 -2.34 7.08 -10.69
N LYS A 102 -2.23 5.76 -10.84
CA LYS A 102 -0.97 5.13 -11.25
C LYS A 102 -0.59 5.64 -12.65
N ARG A 103 0.68 5.96 -12.84
CA ARG A 103 1.23 6.35 -14.14
C ARG A 103 1.05 5.22 -15.16
N ALA A 104 0.92 5.58 -16.43
CA ALA A 104 0.94 4.61 -17.51
C ALA A 104 2.28 3.85 -17.52
N PRO A 105 2.31 2.58 -17.96
CA PRO A 105 3.55 1.83 -18.09
C PRO A 105 4.53 2.53 -19.03
N SER A 106 5.81 2.54 -18.66
CA SER A 106 6.91 3.01 -19.52
C SER A 106 7.07 2.10 -20.74
N ALA A 107 7.64 2.61 -21.84
CA ALA A 107 7.95 1.85 -23.06
C ALA A 107 8.80 0.59 -22.77
N TYR A 108 9.76 0.70 -21.86
CA TYR A 108 10.55 -0.45 -21.39
C TYR A 108 9.67 -1.53 -20.73
N ASN A 109 8.73 -1.12 -19.87
CA ASN A 109 7.85 -2.06 -19.17
C ASN A 109 6.94 -2.80 -20.15
N ILE A 110 6.46 -2.10 -21.19
CA ILE A 110 5.65 -2.70 -22.25
C ILE A 110 6.48 -3.74 -23.02
N PHE A 111 7.66 -3.35 -23.49
CA PHE A 111 8.57 -4.23 -24.23
C PHE A 111 8.96 -5.49 -23.43
N VAL A 112 9.36 -5.30 -22.17
CA VAL A 112 9.79 -6.43 -21.34
C VAL A 112 8.62 -7.37 -21.05
N ALA A 113 7.39 -6.84 -20.85
CA ALA A 113 6.21 -7.67 -20.67
C ALA A 113 5.90 -8.52 -21.91
N GLU A 114 6.01 -7.94 -23.11
CA GLU A 114 5.82 -8.66 -24.38
C GLU A 114 6.89 -9.74 -24.56
N LYS A 115 8.17 -9.41 -24.35
CA LYS A 115 9.28 -10.37 -24.46
C LYS A 115 9.20 -11.49 -23.44
N ILE A 116 8.78 -11.21 -22.21
CA ILE A 116 8.51 -12.26 -21.21
C ILE A 116 7.42 -13.21 -21.71
N ALA A 117 6.32 -12.66 -22.25
CA ALA A 117 5.20 -13.46 -22.72
C ALA A 117 5.58 -14.33 -23.93
N GLU A 118 6.41 -13.82 -24.84
CA GLU A 118 6.97 -14.55 -25.98
C GLU A 118 7.86 -15.71 -25.52
N ILE A 119 8.87 -15.42 -24.69
CA ILE A 119 9.82 -16.45 -24.20
C ILE A 119 9.10 -17.51 -23.35
N LYS A 120 8.09 -17.13 -22.56
CA LYS A 120 7.27 -18.10 -21.80
C LYS A 120 6.40 -18.99 -22.67
N LYS A 121 5.93 -18.50 -23.84
CA LYS A 121 5.17 -19.32 -24.79
C LYS A 121 6.06 -20.32 -25.49
N GLU A 122 7.26 -19.91 -25.88
CA GLU A 122 8.23 -20.77 -26.55
C GLU A 122 8.83 -21.81 -25.60
N ASN A 123 8.97 -21.47 -24.31
CA ASN A 123 9.56 -22.33 -23.31
C ASN A 123 8.74 -22.34 -22.01
N PRO A 124 7.62 -23.08 -21.97
CA PRO A 124 6.70 -23.09 -20.82
C PRO A 124 7.24 -23.72 -19.52
N GLY A 125 8.54 -24.00 -19.44
CA GLY A 125 9.21 -24.58 -18.26
C GLY A 125 10.40 -23.77 -17.70
N ILE A 126 10.75 -22.63 -18.29
CA ILE A 126 11.87 -21.80 -17.82
C ILE A 126 11.44 -20.97 -16.60
N ASP A 127 12.35 -20.81 -15.63
CA ASP A 127 12.11 -19.96 -14.45
C ASP A 127 11.83 -18.51 -14.86
N SER A 128 10.84 -17.89 -14.23
CA SER A 128 10.39 -16.54 -14.58
C SER A 128 11.49 -15.49 -14.46
N LYS A 129 12.49 -15.72 -13.59
CA LYS A 129 13.65 -14.82 -13.45
C LYS A 129 14.58 -14.89 -14.66
N GLU A 130 14.77 -16.06 -15.25
CA GLU A 130 15.63 -16.22 -16.42
C GLU A 130 14.97 -15.63 -17.67
N VAL A 131 13.66 -15.83 -17.82
CA VAL A 131 12.85 -15.17 -18.85
C VAL A 131 12.99 -13.64 -18.75
N PHE A 132 12.92 -13.09 -17.53
CA PHE A 132 13.10 -11.66 -17.32
C PHE A 132 14.51 -11.19 -17.69
N LYS A 133 15.57 -11.90 -17.29
CA LYS A 133 16.96 -11.55 -17.66
C LYS A 133 17.16 -11.48 -19.17
N LYS A 134 16.69 -12.50 -19.91
CA LYS A 134 16.74 -12.52 -21.39
C LYS A 134 15.99 -11.34 -22.01
N ALA A 135 14.83 -10.96 -21.45
CA ALA A 135 14.08 -9.81 -21.92
C ALA A 135 14.82 -8.47 -21.69
N ILE A 136 15.58 -8.33 -20.60
CA ILE A 136 16.44 -7.16 -20.34
C ILE A 136 17.59 -7.08 -21.34
N GLU A 137 18.26 -8.20 -21.59
CA GLU A 137 19.35 -8.28 -22.56
C GLU A 137 18.89 -7.86 -23.96
N ALA A 138 17.72 -8.35 -24.40
CA ALA A 138 17.11 -7.94 -25.68
C ALA A 138 16.81 -6.43 -25.74
N TRP A 139 16.43 -5.80 -24.63
CA TRP A 139 16.23 -4.35 -24.57
C TRP A 139 17.55 -3.59 -24.71
N ASN A 140 18.60 -4.06 -24.04
CA ASN A 140 19.93 -3.44 -24.12
C ASN A 140 20.51 -3.58 -25.53
N GLN A 141 20.33 -4.72 -26.19
CA GLN A 141 20.69 -4.93 -27.60
C GLN A 141 19.97 -3.95 -28.51
N LYS A 142 18.63 -3.84 -28.40
CA LYS A 142 17.85 -2.86 -29.17
C LYS A 142 18.34 -1.43 -28.95
N LYS A 143 18.75 -1.09 -27.73
CA LYS A 143 19.28 0.24 -27.42
C LYS A 143 20.66 0.46 -28.07
N ALA A 144 21.51 -0.56 -28.08
CA ALA A 144 22.81 -0.51 -28.75
C ALA A 144 22.67 -0.42 -30.27
N GLU A 145 21.77 -1.21 -30.87
CA GLU A 145 21.46 -1.17 -32.30
C GLU A 145 20.91 0.20 -32.71
N ASN A 146 19.95 0.74 -31.96
CA ASN A 146 19.43 2.08 -32.22
C ASN A 146 20.51 3.17 -32.09
N PHE A 147 21.45 3.03 -31.14
CA PHE A 147 22.56 3.96 -30.99
C PHE A 147 23.54 3.89 -32.17
N ILE A 148 23.81 2.69 -32.68
CA ILE A 148 24.68 2.48 -33.84
C ILE A 148 24.00 3.00 -35.12
N ALA A 149 22.71 2.71 -35.31
CA ALA A 149 21.95 3.14 -36.48
C ALA A 149 21.84 4.68 -36.58
N THR A 150 21.69 5.39 -35.46
CA THR A 150 21.70 6.86 -35.46
C THR A 150 23.06 7.47 -35.79
N SER A 151 24.15 6.72 -35.66
CA SER A 151 25.50 7.19 -35.99
C SER A 151 25.91 6.89 -37.43
N SER A 152 25.18 6.02 -38.15
CA SER A 152 25.47 5.65 -39.54
C SER A 152 24.61 6.37 -40.59
N GLU A 153 23.61 7.14 -40.16
CA GLU A 153 22.70 7.88 -41.07
C GLU A 153 23.14 9.35 -41.31
N GLU A 154 24.17 9.85 -40.60
CA GLU A 154 24.67 11.23 -40.75
C GLU A 154 25.81 11.38 -41.78
N ASP A 155 26.38 10.29 -42.31
CA ASP A 155 27.48 10.36 -43.28
C ASP A 155 27.02 10.33 -44.76
N ALA A 156 25.73 10.14 -45.03
CA ALA A 156 25.21 10.04 -46.41
C ALA A 156 24.68 11.36 -46.99
N ASN A 157 24.67 12.45 -46.22
CA ASN A 157 24.01 13.71 -46.61
C ASN A 157 24.95 14.91 -46.81
N ASN A 158 26.27 14.69 -46.89
CA ASN A 158 27.26 15.77 -47.07
C ASN A 158 28.22 15.53 -48.25
N SER A 159 27.72 15.01 -49.38
CA SER A 159 28.52 14.80 -50.60
C SER A 159 27.86 15.33 -51.87
N ASP A 160 26.96 16.31 -51.76
CA ASP A 160 26.43 17.01 -52.94
C ASP A 160 26.24 18.51 -52.62
N GLU A 161 27.36 19.24 -52.57
CA GLU A 161 27.39 20.69 -52.84
C GLU A 161 28.74 21.08 -53.48
#